data_AF-A0A935S4A0-F1
#
_entry.id   AF-A0A935S4A0-F1
#
_cell.length_a   1.000
_cell.length_b   1.000
_cell.length_c   1.000
_cell.angle_alpha   90.00
_cell.angle_beta   90.00
_cell.angle_gamma   90.00
#
_symmetry.space_group_name_H-M   'P 1'
#
loop_
_entity.id
_entity.type
_entity.pdbx_description
1 polymer ?
#
loop_
_entity_poly.entity_id
_entity_poly.type
_entity_poly.pdbx_seq_one_letter_code
_entity_poly.pdbx_strand_id
1 'polypeptide(L)'
;MYAIGLSNNLNVNVDPGLDIKLTNNFSKVTAKEVFLFLCKRYDLDIQFMGPIMTFVKFTPAVVEKKIITKKLNIQYEKSLDLLSYDLNNDTLGNVAKEITKQSGKNIIYSPDLMNKTVSGFMQGATFNSALEKLAFANDMKVTKTDDDFYVFEKSKQ
;
A
#
# COMPACT_ATOMS: atom_id res chain seq x y z
N MET A 1 -21.29 -3.05 34.44
CA MET A 1 -20.42 -1.86 34.48
C MET A 1 -20.99 -0.75 35.35
N TYR A 2 -22.28 -0.42 35.25
CA TYR A 2 -22.94 0.60 36.08
C TYR A 2 -22.67 0.47 37.60
N ALA A 3 -22.78 -0.75 38.15
CA ALA A 3 -22.50 -1.01 39.57
C ALA A 3 -21.06 -0.68 40.00
N ILE A 4 -20.07 -0.90 39.12
CA ILE A 4 -18.65 -0.60 39.39
C ILE A 4 -18.43 0.91 39.36
N GLY A 5 -19.10 1.61 38.44
CA GLY A 5 -19.07 3.07 38.35
C GLY A 5 -19.59 3.73 39.62
N LEU A 6 -20.78 3.32 40.06
CA LEU A 6 -21.39 3.83 41.30
C LEU A 6 -20.56 3.55 42.54
N SER A 7 -20.06 2.32 42.72
CA SER A 7 -19.34 1.94 43.94
C SER A 7 -17.96 2.59 44.07
N ASN A 8 -17.42 3.18 42.99
CA ASN A 8 -16.11 3.81 42.95
C ASN A 8 -16.17 5.31 42.60
N ASN A 9 -17.37 5.91 42.57
CA ASN A 9 -17.59 7.31 42.18
C ASN A 9 -16.99 7.65 40.79
N LEU A 10 -17.17 6.75 39.82
CA LEU A 10 -16.67 6.87 38.45
C LEU A 10 -17.82 7.06 37.45
N ASN A 11 -17.65 7.99 36.52
CA ASN A 11 -18.59 8.19 35.41
C ASN A 11 -18.28 7.20 34.29
N VAL A 12 -19.01 6.07 34.26
CA VAL A 12 -18.80 4.99 33.30
C VAL A 12 -20.00 4.89 32.36
N ASN A 13 -19.72 4.93 31.07
CA ASN A 13 -20.67 4.70 30.01
C ASN A 13 -20.24 3.47 29.18
N VAL A 14 -21.20 2.86 28.48
CA VAL A 14 -20.96 1.74 27.57
C VAL A 14 -21.58 2.13 26.24
N ASP A 15 -20.81 2.00 25.17
CA ASP A 15 -21.32 2.24 23.83
C ASP A 15 -22.53 1.32 23.54
N PRO A 16 -23.68 1.86 23.07
CA PRO A 16 -24.88 1.07 22.83
C PRO A 16 -24.72 0.03 21.71
N GLY A 17 -23.71 0.15 20.86
CA GLY A 17 -23.35 -0.83 19.83
C GLY A 17 -22.57 -2.04 20.35
N LEU A 18 -22.22 -2.09 21.64
CA LEU A 18 -21.58 -3.26 22.26
C LEU A 18 -22.60 -4.33 22.66
N ASP A 19 -22.66 -5.42 21.90
CA ASP A 19 -23.42 -6.62 22.26
C ASP A 19 -22.54 -7.63 23.03
N ILE A 20 -22.34 -7.37 24.33
CA ILE A 20 -21.53 -8.22 25.21
C ILE A 20 -22.32 -8.56 26.48
N LYS A 21 -22.49 -9.87 26.74
CA LYS A 21 -23.06 -10.38 27.99
C LYS A 21 -21.95 -10.54 29.04
N LEU A 22 -22.01 -9.73 30.09
CA LEU A 22 -21.10 -9.82 31.24
C LEU A 22 -21.71 -10.72 32.32
N THR A 23 -21.11 -11.88 32.58
CA THR A 23 -21.54 -12.83 33.63
C THR A 23 -20.49 -12.99 34.74
N ASN A 24 -19.44 -12.17 34.74
CA ASN A 24 -18.34 -12.28 35.70
C ASN A 24 -18.67 -11.56 37.02
N ASN A 25 -18.36 -12.22 38.13
CA ASN A 25 -18.37 -11.63 39.46
C ASN A 25 -16.94 -11.39 39.92
N PHE A 26 -16.69 -10.22 40.51
CA PHE A 26 -15.37 -9.78 40.96
C PHE A 26 -15.40 -9.52 42.47
N SER A 27 -14.41 -10.01 43.20
CA SER A 27 -14.28 -9.81 44.66
C SER A 27 -12.83 -9.47 45.01
N LYS A 28 -12.62 -8.52 45.93
CA LYS A 28 -11.29 -8.09 46.39
C LYS A 28 -10.36 -7.59 45.26
N VAL A 29 -10.92 -6.91 44.26
CA VAL A 29 -10.18 -6.29 43.15
C VAL A 29 -10.61 -4.84 42.97
N THR A 30 -9.70 -4.02 42.44
CA THR A 30 -9.94 -2.60 42.16
C THR A 30 -10.72 -2.39 40.87
N ALA A 31 -11.37 -1.22 40.71
CA ALA A 31 -12.03 -0.86 39.46
C ALA A 31 -11.08 -0.88 38.24
N LYS A 32 -9.83 -0.44 38.42
CA LYS A 32 -8.79 -0.49 37.39
C LYS A 32 -8.53 -1.91 36.88
N GLU A 33 -8.41 -2.88 37.79
CA GLU A 33 -8.17 -4.27 37.43
C GLU A 33 -9.37 -4.88 36.70
N VAL A 34 -10.59 -4.55 37.13
CA VAL A 34 -11.80 -4.99 36.43
C VAL A 34 -11.88 -4.39 35.03
N PHE A 35 -11.60 -3.08 34.88
CA PHE A 35 -11.62 -2.43 33.57
C PHE A 35 -10.56 -3.00 32.64
N LEU A 36 -9.34 -3.22 33.12
CA LEU A 36 -8.28 -3.87 32.36
C LEU A 36 -8.67 -5.29 31.94
N PHE A 37 -9.30 -6.06 32.83
CA PHE A 37 -9.83 -7.38 32.50
C PHE A 37 -10.86 -7.30 31.38
N LEU A 38 -11.82 -6.37 31.46
CA LEU A 38 -12.87 -6.21 30.46
C LEU A 38 -12.29 -5.83 29.09
N CYS A 39 -11.35 -4.88 29.05
CA CYS A 39 -10.63 -4.49 27.84
C CYS A 39 -9.94 -5.68 27.18
N LYS A 40 -9.19 -6.48 27.95
CA LYS A 40 -8.46 -7.63 27.43
C LYS A 40 -9.36 -8.81 27.05
N ARG A 41 -10.43 -9.07 27.82
CA ARG A 41 -11.26 -10.26 27.65
C ARG A 41 -12.25 -10.15 26.51
N TYR A 42 -12.68 -8.92 26.20
CA TYR A 42 -13.77 -8.64 25.25
C TYR A 42 -13.36 -7.72 24.09
N ASP A 43 -12.05 -7.48 23.93
CA ASP A 43 -11.47 -6.53 22.97
C ASP A 43 -12.18 -5.18 23.05
N LEU A 44 -12.14 -4.59 24.24
CA LEU A 44 -12.70 -3.26 24.50
C LEU A 44 -11.59 -2.24 24.69
N ASP A 45 -11.90 -1.00 24.35
CA ASP A 45 -11.11 0.17 24.67
C ASP A 45 -11.91 1.14 25.53
N ILE A 46 -11.24 2.10 26.17
CA ILE A 46 -11.88 3.13 26.99
C ILE A 46 -11.55 4.50 26.40
N GLN A 47 -12.57 5.17 25.88
CA GLN A 47 -12.47 6.56 25.44
C GLN A 47 -12.86 7.51 26.57
N PHE A 48 -12.11 8.60 26.70
CA PHE A 48 -12.35 9.62 27.71
C PHE A 48 -12.94 10.87 27.06
N MET A 49 -14.16 11.24 27.48
CA MET A 49 -14.78 12.52 27.15
C MET A 49 -14.90 13.34 28.44
N GLY A 50 -13.87 14.14 28.71
CA GLY A 50 -13.72 14.78 30.02
C GLY A 50 -13.62 13.72 31.12
N PRO A 51 -14.44 13.81 32.20
CA PRO A 51 -14.40 12.85 33.30
C PRO A 51 -15.15 11.53 33.01
N ILE A 52 -15.78 11.39 31.84
CA ILE A 52 -16.59 10.22 31.47
C ILE A 52 -15.71 9.21 30.73
N MET A 53 -15.71 7.97 31.22
CA MET A 53 -15.09 6.81 30.60
C MET A 53 -16.14 6.03 29.81
N THR A 54 -16.02 5.98 28.49
CA THR A 54 -16.90 5.19 27.63
C THR A 54 -16.17 3.95 27.13
N PHE A 55 -16.71 2.77 27.47
CA PHE A 55 -16.24 1.52 26.89
C PHE A 55 -16.74 1.39 25.46
N VAL A 56 -15.83 1.16 24.52
CA VAL A 56 -16.09 1.01 23.09
C VAL A 56 -15.42 -0.27 22.58
N LYS A 57 -15.79 -0.72 21.37
CA LYS A 57 -15.07 -1.83 20.74
C LYS A 57 -13.65 -1.38 20.42
N PHE A 58 -12.65 -2.17 20.79
CA PHE A 58 -11.28 -1.94 20.36
C PHE A 58 -11.18 -2.19 18.85
N THR A 59 -10.83 -1.16 18.10
CA THR A 59 -10.46 -1.24 16.69
C THR A 59 -8.98 -0.94 16.56
N PRO A 60 -8.12 -1.93 16.23
CA PRO A 60 -6.71 -1.65 16.00
C PRO A 60 -6.57 -0.64 14.86
N ALA A 61 -5.63 0.30 15.00
CA ALA A 61 -5.29 1.20 13.90
C ALA A 61 -4.90 0.36 12.68
N VAL A 62 -5.55 0.61 11.54
CA VAL A 62 -5.13 0.02 10.27
C VAL A 62 -3.75 0.60 9.99
N VAL A 63 -2.71 -0.20 10.23
CA VAL A 63 -1.36 0.16 9.81
C VAL A 63 -1.40 0.13 8.30
N GLU A 64 -1.53 1.30 7.66
CA GLU A 64 -1.31 1.42 6.23
C GLU A 64 0.08 0.89 5.96
N LYS A 65 0.17 -0.28 5.31
CA LYS A 65 1.45 -0.79 4.83
C LYS A 65 1.96 0.27 3.87
N LYS A 66 2.95 1.05 4.29
CA LYS A 66 3.72 1.89 3.38
C LYS A 66 4.19 0.98 2.25
N ILE A 67 3.65 1.16 1.05
CA ILE A 67 4.10 0.44 -0.13
C ILE A 67 5.54 0.92 -0.36
N ILE A 68 6.51 0.11 0.06
CA ILE A 68 7.92 0.36 -0.27
C ILE A 68 8.04 0.01 -1.74
N THR A 69 7.87 0.99 -2.61
CA THR A 69 8.07 0.80 -4.06
C THR A 69 9.52 0.41 -4.29
N LYS A 70 9.75 -0.79 -4.84
CA LYS A 70 11.07 -1.24 -5.28
C LYS A 70 11.69 -0.16 -6.18
N LYS A 71 12.91 0.29 -5.86
CA LYS A 71 13.65 1.19 -6.73
C LYS A 71 14.08 0.42 -7.98
N LEU A 72 13.67 0.91 -9.15
CA LEU A 72 14.06 0.33 -10.43
C LEU A 72 15.48 0.78 -10.79
N ASN A 73 16.30 -0.15 -11.30
CA ASN A 73 17.62 0.17 -11.83
C ASN A 73 17.48 0.55 -13.30
N ILE A 74 17.18 1.82 -13.56
CA ILE A 74 17.04 2.39 -14.90
C ILE A 74 17.88 3.66 -14.94
N GLN A 75 18.70 3.81 -15.97
CA GLN A 75 19.61 4.95 -16.15
C GLN A 75 19.58 5.39 -17.60
N TYR A 76 19.55 6.71 -17.82
CA TYR A 76 19.54 7.31 -19.15
C TYR A 76 20.64 8.36 -19.25
N GLU A 77 21.53 8.19 -20.22
CA GLU A 77 22.60 9.12 -20.55
C GLU A 77 22.14 10.05 -21.67
N LYS A 78 21.72 11.26 -21.32
CA LYS A 78 21.10 12.21 -22.24
C LYS A 78 22.04 12.67 -23.37
N SER A 79 23.35 12.72 -23.10
CA SER A 79 24.36 13.19 -24.06
C SER A 79 24.52 12.25 -25.26
N LEU A 80 24.34 10.95 -25.04
CA LEU A 80 24.57 9.89 -26.01
C LEU A 80 23.29 9.13 -26.40
N ASP A 81 22.14 9.54 -25.84
CA ASP A 81 20.83 8.88 -26.00
C ASP A 81 20.87 7.38 -25.64
N LEU A 82 21.59 7.03 -24.57
CA LEU A 82 21.78 5.64 -24.14
C LEU A 82 20.90 5.30 -22.93
N LEU A 83 20.19 4.18 -23.02
CA LEU A 83 19.36 3.62 -21.96
C LEU A 83 19.99 2.33 -21.42
N SER A 84 20.06 2.23 -20.10
CA SER A 84 20.45 1.02 -19.37
C SER A 84 19.35 0.65 -18.39
N TYR A 85 19.09 -0.64 -18.22
CA TYR A 85 18.13 -1.14 -17.24
C TYR A 85 18.49 -2.55 -16.76
N ASP A 86 18.11 -2.85 -15.52
CA ASP A 86 18.10 -4.19 -14.95
C ASP A 86 16.74 -4.41 -14.29
N LEU A 87 15.89 -5.16 -14.99
CA LEU A 87 14.48 -5.36 -14.66
C LEU A 87 14.26 -6.84 -14.37
N ASN A 88 13.58 -7.10 -13.25
CA ASN A 88 13.26 -8.45 -12.81
C ASN A 88 11.84 -8.48 -12.25
N ASN A 89 10.92 -8.95 -13.09
CA ASN A 89 9.49 -9.05 -12.82
C ASN A 89 8.88 -7.73 -12.35
N ASP A 90 9.31 -6.63 -12.96
CA ASP A 90 8.89 -5.28 -12.61
C ASP A 90 7.66 -4.88 -13.43
N THR A 91 6.69 -4.18 -12.84
CA THR A 91 5.47 -3.80 -13.56
C THR A 91 5.79 -2.82 -14.69
N LEU A 92 5.23 -3.07 -15.88
CA LEU A 92 5.42 -2.22 -17.06
C LEU A 92 5.07 -0.76 -16.76
N GLY A 93 4.01 -0.54 -15.97
CA GLY A 93 3.62 0.80 -15.54
C GLY A 93 4.68 1.55 -14.74
N ASN A 94 5.40 0.87 -13.85
CA ASN A 94 6.48 1.50 -13.08
C ASN A 94 7.72 1.73 -13.96
N VAL A 95 8.04 0.76 -14.84
CA VAL A 95 9.15 0.87 -15.80
C VAL A 95 8.93 2.04 -16.75
N ALA A 96 7.75 2.14 -17.37
CA ALA A 96 7.40 3.24 -18.28
C ALA A 96 7.51 4.61 -17.59
N LYS A 97 7.01 4.73 -16.36
CA LYS A 97 7.12 5.97 -15.56
C LYS A 97 8.56 6.33 -15.27
N GLU A 98 9.38 5.38 -14.83
CA GLU A 98 10.78 5.67 -14.49
C GLU A 98 11.62 6.01 -15.73
N ILE A 99 11.46 5.27 -16.85
CA ILE A 99 12.14 5.64 -18.11
C ILE A 99 11.69 7.02 -18.60
N THR A 100 10.39 7.35 -18.50
CA THR A 100 9.87 8.68 -18.87
C THR A 100 10.51 9.76 -18.00
N LYS A 101 10.61 9.54 -16.69
CA LYS A 101 11.22 10.47 -15.75
C LYS A 101 12.71 10.70 -16.03
N GLN A 102 13.45 9.65 -16.37
CA GLN A 102 14.89 9.72 -16.63
C GLN A 102 15.20 10.37 -18.00
N SER A 103 14.40 10.04 -19.01
CA SER A 103 14.65 10.46 -20.40
C SER A 103 13.93 11.73 -20.84
N GLY A 104 12.81 12.07 -20.21
CA GLY A 104 11.89 13.10 -20.66
C GLY A 104 11.05 12.70 -21.88
N LYS A 105 11.18 11.47 -22.37
CA LYS A 105 10.41 10.94 -23.51
C LYS A 105 9.19 10.18 -22.99
N ASN A 106 8.01 10.47 -23.51
CA ASN A 106 6.77 9.87 -23.04
C ASN A 106 6.65 8.41 -23.49
N ILE A 107 6.47 7.51 -22.52
CA ILE A 107 6.19 6.09 -22.77
C ILE A 107 4.78 5.78 -22.26
N ILE A 108 3.95 5.25 -23.17
CA ILE A 108 2.59 4.80 -22.87
C ILE A 108 2.44 3.33 -23.27
N TYR A 109 1.41 2.69 -22.75
CA TYR A 109 1.10 1.29 -23.05
C TYR A 109 -0.42 1.09 -23.10
N SER A 110 -0.85 0.14 -23.92
CA SER A 110 -2.26 -0.23 -24.05
C SER A 110 -2.86 -0.77 -22.73
N PRO A 111 -4.18 -0.56 -22.46
CA PRO A 111 -4.83 -1.04 -21.23
C PRO A 111 -4.66 -2.54 -20.96
N ASP A 112 -4.57 -3.34 -22.02
CA ASP A 112 -4.36 -4.80 -21.95
C ASP A 112 -3.03 -5.19 -21.29
N LEU A 113 -2.07 -4.25 -21.18
CA LEU A 113 -0.77 -4.45 -20.55
C LEU A 113 -0.69 -3.88 -19.12
N MET A 114 -1.81 -3.40 -18.55
CA MET A 114 -1.83 -2.70 -17.25
C MET A 114 -1.16 -3.48 -16.10
N ASN A 115 -1.36 -4.79 -16.05
CA ASN A 115 -0.80 -5.66 -15.01
C ASN A 115 0.42 -6.46 -15.48
N LYS A 116 0.93 -6.17 -16.69
CA LYS A 116 2.06 -6.90 -17.25
C LYS A 116 3.34 -6.56 -16.49
N THR A 117 4.13 -7.57 -16.19
CA THR A 117 5.50 -7.41 -15.71
C THR A 117 6.50 -7.64 -16.84
N VAL A 118 7.66 -7.00 -16.72
CA VAL A 118 8.76 -7.11 -17.67
C VAL A 118 10.04 -7.48 -16.95
N SER A 119 10.87 -8.24 -17.66
CA SER A 119 12.23 -8.58 -17.26
C SER A 119 13.18 -8.31 -18.41
N GLY A 120 14.42 -7.97 -18.09
CA GLY A 120 15.43 -7.71 -19.10
C GLY A 120 16.61 -6.95 -18.53
N PHE A 121 17.76 -7.13 -19.18
CA PHE A 121 18.98 -6.40 -18.88
C PHE A 121 19.46 -5.69 -20.14
N MET A 122 19.86 -4.43 -20.00
CA MET A 122 20.44 -3.62 -21.07
C MET A 122 21.49 -2.70 -20.48
N GLN A 123 22.62 -2.56 -21.17
CA GLN A 123 23.69 -1.67 -20.78
C GLN A 123 24.10 -0.79 -21.97
N GLY A 124 23.83 0.51 -21.87
CA GLY A 124 24.33 1.52 -22.80
C GLY A 124 23.85 1.35 -24.26
N ALA A 125 22.62 0.89 -24.49
CA ALA A 125 22.07 0.82 -25.85
C ALA A 125 21.32 2.09 -26.22
N THR A 126 21.24 2.42 -27.51
CA THR A 126 20.43 3.57 -27.97
C THR A 126 18.99 3.44 -27.50
N PHE A 127 18.35 4.55 -27.13
CA PHE A 127 17.01 4.55 -26.51
C PHE A 127 16.00 3.71 -27.30
N ASN A 128 15.93 3.89 -28.62
CA ASN A 128 15.01 3.13 -29.48
C ASN A 128 15.31 1.63 -29.45
N SER A 129 16.57 1.25 -29.64
CA SER A 129 16.99 -0.16 -29.63
C SER A 129 16.70 -0.80 -28.26
N ALA A 130 16.97 -0.10 -27.18
CA ALA A 130 16.73 -0.56 -25.83
C ALA A 130 15.25 -0.86 -25.57
N LEU A 131 14.33 0.02 -26.03
CA LEU A 131 12.89 -0.19 -25.92
C LEU A 131 12.39 -1.30 -26.85
N GLU A 132 12.88 -1.35 -28.10
CA GLU A 132 12.52 -2.40 -29.06
C GLU A 132 12.89 -3.79 -28.53
N LYS A 133 14.11 -3.94 -27.98
CA LYS A 133 14.56 -5.20 -27.39
C LYS A 133 13.81 -5.53 -26.10
N LEU A 134 13.48 -4.54 -25.27
CA LEU A 134 12.64 -4.76 -24.09
C LEU A 134 11.25 -5.28 -24.48
N ALA A 135 10.63 -4.65 -25.49
CA ALA A 135 9.32 -5.05 -25.97
C ALA A 135 9.36 -6.48 -26.53
N PHE A 136 10.32 -6.75 -27.41
CA PHE A 136 10.51 -8.05 -28.05
C PHE A 136 10.70 -9.18 -27.02
N ALA A 137 11.59 -8.97 -26.03
CA ALA A 137 11.88 -9.97 -25.00
C ALA A 137 10.68 -10.28 -24.08
N ASN A 138 9.65 -9.43 -24.11
CA ASN A 138 8.47 -9.55 -23.26
C ASN A 138 7.17 -9.66 -24.09
N ASP A 139 7.23 -10.17 -25.32
CA ASP A 139 6.06 -10.39 -26.20
C ASP A 139 5.21 -9.14 -26.49
N MET A 140 5.89 -8.01 -26.63
CA MET A 140 5.30 -6.72 -26.95
C MET A 140 5.95 -6.12 -28.20
N LYS A 141 5.28 -5.13 -28.77
CA LYS A 141 5.83 -4.23 -29.76
C LYS A 141 5.85 -2.82 -29.18
N VAL A 142 6.88 -2.06 -29.52
CA VAL A 142 6.89 -0.61 -29.30
C VAL A 142 6.80 0.10 -30.65
N THR A 143 5.98 1.14 -30.74
CA THR A 143 5.87 2.00 -31.92
C THR A 143 6.14 3.44 -31.49
N LYS A 144 6.96 4.14 -32.27
CA LYS A 144 7.15 5.58 -32.10
C LYS A 144 6.10 6.32 -32.94
N THR A 145 5.36 7.23 -32.33
CA THR A 145 4.36 8.08 -33.00
C THR A 145 4.98 9.40 -33.47
N ASP A 146 4.26 10.13 -34.33
CA ASP A 146 4.72 11.38 -34.93
C ASP A 146 4.93 12.51 -33.90
N ASP A 147 4.27 12.43 -32.73
CA ASP A 147 4.41 13.35 -31.60
C ASP A 147 5.50 12.92 -30.60
N ASP A 148 6.41 12.02 -31.00
CA ASP A 148 7.54 11.51 -30.21
C ASP A 148 7.16 10.65 -28.98
N PHE A 149 5.95 10.07 -28.95
CA PHE A 149 5.56 9.09 -27.93
C PHE A 149 6.01 7.68 -28.32
N TYR A 150 6.32 6.87 -27.32
CA TYR A 150 6.62 5.44 -27.47
C TYR A 150 5.45 4.63 -26.91
N VAL A 151 4.79 3.87 -27.77
CA VAL A 151 3.56 3.14 -27.44
C VAL A 151 3.85 1.65 -27.41
N PHE A 152 3.70 1.04 -26.23
CA PHE A 152 3.80 -0.41 -26.05
C PHE A 152 2.44 -1.08 -26.24
N GLU A 153 2.42 -2.09 -27.10
CA GLU A 153 1.24 -2.88 -27.44
C GLU A 153 1.58 -4.37 -27.40
N LYS A 154 0.56 -5.21 -27.19
CA LYS A 154 0.73 -6.65 -27.28
C LYS A 154 1.19 -7.01 -28.69
N SER A 155 2.23 -7.84 -28.81
CA SER A 155 2.61 -8.34 -30.12
C SER A 155 1.46 -9.20 -30.66
N LYS A 156 1.02 -8.93 -31.91
CA LYS A 156 0.07 -9.82 -32.58
C LYS A 156 0.85 -11.11 -32.88
N GLN A 157 0.46 -12.21 -32.24
CA GLN A 157 0.84 -13.55 -32.69
C GLN A 157 0.27 -13.81 -34.08
#